data_AF-A0A8J5BAY8-F1
#
_entry.id   AF-A0A8J5BAY8-F1
#
_cell.length_a   1.000
_cell.length_b   1.000
_cell.length_c   1.000
_cell.angle_alpha   90.00
_cell.angle_beta   90.00
_cell.angle_gamma   90.00
#
_symmetry.space_group_name_H-M   'P 1'
#
loop_
_entity.id
_entity.type
_entity.pdbx_description
1 polymer ?
#
loop_
_entity_poly.entity_id
_entity_poly.type
_entity_poly.pdbx_seq_one_letter_code
_entity_poly.pdbx_strand_id
1 'polypeptide(L)'
;MEAANSLRLMSCTNVQISGLKLINSPMMHISVGKSANVDIRGITISSPGDSPNTDGIHIQQSQHVMVTDSVIGTGDDCVSMSDGAVDVSVNNVACGPGHGISIGSLGIAGTVATASDIYVSNCNLSQTTNGGGSGFARNISFVNINMNEVRNPIIIDQYYCPHSSCASKLIIHDADSLQTTAVQVSDVKYLYVTGTSTSSVAIALNCSQTVPCTGITMDNVNLWSANQGEQVQSNCIDAKGSVKDKVSPAVPCLTQ
;
A
#
# COMPACT_ATOMS: atom_id res chain seq x y z
N MET A 1 23.64 5.85 -13.14
CA MET A 1 24.10 4.97 -12.05
C MET A 1 22.92 4.83 -11.12
N GLU A 2 22.33 3.64 -11.01
CA GLU A 2 21.37 3.38 -9.95
C GLU A 2 22.14 3.35 -8.63
N ALA A 3 21.64 4.07 -7.63
CA ALA A 3 22.21 4.07 -6.30
C ALA A 3 21.96 2.71 -5.61
N ALA A 4 22.76 2.36 -4.61
CA ALA A 4 22.73 1.03 -3.99
C ALA A 4 21.71 0.95 -2.84
N ASN A 5 21.07 -0.20 -2.70
CA ASN A 5 20.29 -0.54 -1.50
C ASN A 5 21.24 -0.86 -0.33
N SER A 6 20.84 -0.59 0.92
CA SER A 6 21.67 -0.92 2.10
C SER A 6 21.81 -2.43 2.32
N LEU A 7 20.70 -3.18 2.17
CA LEU A 7 20.68 -4.64 2.25
C LEU A 7 19.77 -5.22 1.16
N ARG A 8 20.28 -6.24 0.46
CA ARG A 8 19.52 -6.97 -0.56
C ARG A 8 19.57 -8.47 -0.28
N LEU A 9 18.42 -9.06 0.00
CA LEU A 9 18.19 -10.50 0.01
C LEU A 9 17.68 -10.92 -1.37
N MET A 10 18.33 -11.88 -2.01
CA MET A 10 17.95 -12.37 -3.32
C MET A 10 18.06 -13.88 -3.38
N SER A 11 16.96 -14.54 -3.76
CA SER A 11 16.91 -16.01 -3.86
C SER A 11 17.31 -16.71 -2.55
N CYS A 12 16.90 -16.15 -1.41
CA CYS A 12 17.22 -16.69 -0.10
C CYS A 12 16.04 -17.48 0.49
N THR A 13 16.33 -18.45 1.35
CA THR A 13 15.30 -19.21 2.07
C THR A 13 15.67 -19.34 3.53
N ASN A 14 14.69 -19.21 4.43
CA ASN A 14 14.88 -19.30 5.89
C ASN A 14 15.86 -18.23 6.41
N VAL A 15 15.54 -16.98 6.16
CA VAL A 15 16.36 -15.83 6.58
C VAL A 15 15.74 -15.16 7.78
N GLN A 16 16.57 -14.79 8.74
CA GLN A 16 16.18 -13.90 9.82
C GLN A 16 17.06 -12.66 9.84
N ILE A 17 16.43 -11.48 9.86
CA ILE A 17 17.07 -10.19 10.08
C ILE A 17 16.49 -9.64 11.39
N SER A 18 17.36 -9.27 12.33
CA SER A 18 16.88 -8.71 13.60
C SER A 18 17.77 -7.61 14.15
N GLY A 19 17.15 -6.60 14.76
CA GLY A 19 17.85 -5.58 15.56
C GLY A 19 18.74 -4.63 14.77
N LEU A 20 18.58 -4.54 13.44
CA LEU A 20 19.39 -3.64 12.63
C LEU A 20 18.88 -2.21 12.69
N LYS A 21 19.83 -1.26 12.69
CA LYS A 21 19.57 0.16 12.44
C LYS A 21 20.16 0.56 11.10
N LEU A 22 19.33 0.99 10.16
CA LEU A 22 19.73 1.41 8.82
C LEU A 22 19.40 2.91 8.66
N ILE A 23 20.36 3.70 8.20
CA ILE A 23 20.26 5.16 8.17
C ILE A 23 20.67 5.66 6.79
N ASN A 24 19.84 6.51 6.18
CA ASN A 24 20.11 7.25 4.94
C ASN A 24 20.60 6.34 3.81
N SER A 25 19.83 5.28 3.54
CA SER A 25 20.10 4.45 2.37
C SER A 25 19.98 5.29 1.08
N PRO A 26 20.90 5.16 0.11
CA PRO A 26 20.82 5.89 -1.16
C PRO A 26 19.60 5.52 -2.03
N MET A 27 19.01 4.35 -1.80
CA MET A 27 17.75 3.84 -2.37
C MET A 27 16.99 3.11 -1.25
N MET A 28 16.33 1.98 -1.53
CA MET A 28 15.67 1.13 -0.53
C MET A 28 16.64 0.68 0.58
N HIS A 29 16.18 0.62 1.83
CA HIS A 29 16.99 0.14 2.95
C HIS A 29 17.13 -1.38 2.91
N ILE A 30 16.01 -2.11 2.85
CA ILE A 30 15.98 -3.56 2.71
C ILE A 30 15.18 -3.93 1.47
N SER A 31 15.78 -4.71 0.58
CA SER A 31 15.07 -5.32 -0.56
C SER A 31 15.06 -6.84 -0.41
N VAL A 32 13.88 -7.44 -0.43
CA VAL A 32 13.64 -8.89 -0.39
C VAL A 32 13.09 -9.30 -1.75
N GLY A 33 13.87 -10.07 -2.49
CA GLY A 33 13.44 -10.56 -3.81
C GLY A 33 13.63 -12.05 -3.99
N LYS A 34 12.70 -12.70 -4.69
CA LYS A 34 12.80 -14.13 -5.04
C LYS A 34 13.03 -15.05 -3.82
N SER A 35 12.57 -14.64 -2.64
CA SER A 35 12.94 -15.27 -1.38
C SER A 35 11.74 -15.93 -0.70
N ALA A 36 11.99 -16.86 0.22
CA ALA A 36 10.94 -17.56 0.96
C ALA A 36 11.28 -17.68 2.45
N ASN A 37 10.28 -17.64 3.32
CA ASN A 37 10.46 -17.75 4.78
C ASN A 37 11.46 -16.73 5.31
N VAL A 38 11.08 -15.45 5.26
CA VAL A 38 11.91 -14.34 5.71
C VAL A 38 11.26 -13.66 6.91
N ASP A 39 11.98 -13.63 8.03
CA ASP A 39 11.56 -12.99 9.28
C ASP A 39 12.41 -11.72 9.52
N ILE A 40 11.77 -10.56 9.44
CA ILE A 40 12.38 -9.24 9.67
C ILE A 40 11.75 -8.64 10.92
N ARG A 41 12.54 -8.45 11.98
CA ARG A 41 12.00 -8.05 13.29
C ARG A 41 12.87 -7.05 14.04
N GLY A 42 12.24 -6.11 14.75
CA GLY A 42 12.99 -5.18 15.59
C GLY A 42 13.88 -4.24 14.79
N ILE A 43 13.48 -3.83 13.58
CA ILE A 43 14.30 -3.00 12.70
C ILE A 43 14.01 -1.52 12.95
N THR A 44 15.07 -0.70 12.93
CA THR A 44 14.95 0.77 12.92
C THR A 44 15.50 1.33 11.61
N ILE A 45 14.66 2.00 10.83
CA ILE A 45 15.04 2.68 9.58
C ILE A 45 14.79 4.18 9.72
N SER A 46 15.74 5.00 9.24
CA SER A 46 15.61 6.46 9.23
C SER A 46 16.23 7.06 7.96
N SER A 47 15.45 7.86 7.25
CA SER A 47 15.88 8.71 6.14
C SER A 47 15.09 10.02 6.17
N PRO A 48 15.58 11.13 5.58
CA PRO A 48 14.80 12.36 5.46
C PRO A 48 13.49 12.13 4.68
N GLY A 49 12.41 12.76 5.13
CA GLY A 49 11.06 12.57 4.56
C GLY A 49 10.89 13.10 3.13
N ASP A 50 11.85 13.87 2.63
CA ASP A 50 11.92 14.39 1.27
C ASP A 50 12.91 13.62 0.39
N SER A 51 13.49 12.52 0.89
CA SER A 51 14.46 11.70 0.14
C SER A 51 13.75 10.68 -0.76
N PRO A 52 13.77 10.87 -2.10
CA PRO A 52 13.02 10.03 -3.02
C PRO A 52 13.55 8.59 -3.04
N ASN A 53 12.65 7.62 -3.21
CA ASN A 53 13.00 6.20 -3.41
C ASN A 53 13.80 5.56 -2.26
N THR A 54 13.64 6.09 -1.05
CA THR A 54 14.29 5.59 0.17
C THR A 54 13.42 4.61 0.94
N ASP A 55 12.74 3.71 0.23
CA ASP A 55 11.80 2.75 0.81
C ASP A 55 12.42 2.00 2.00
N GLY A 56 11.60 1.65 2.99
CA GLY A 56 12.07 0.93 4.17
C GLY A 56 12.34 -0.53 3.83
N ILE A 57 11.26 -1.30 3.64
CA ILE A 57 11.33 -2.71 3.29
C ILE A 57 10.53 -2.94 2.01
N HIS A 58 11.24 -3.28 0.93
CA HIS A 58 10.65 -3.61 -0.36
C HIS A 58 10.61 -5.12 -0.57
N ILE A 59 9.43 -5.69 -0.75
CA ILE A 59 9.20 -7.13 -0.92
C ILE A 59 8.66 -7.39 -2.33
N GLN A 60 9.37 -8.21 -3.10
CA GLN A 60 9.01 -8.59 -4.46
C GLN A 60 9.24 -10.08 -4.69
N GLN A 61 8.39 -10.73 -5.48
CA GLN A 61 8.55 -12.13 -5.90
C GLN A 61 8.90 -13.09 -4.74
N SER A 62 8.31 -12.86 -3.56
CA SER A 62 8.71 -13.54 -2.33
C SER A 62 7.49 -14.08 -1.59
N GLN A 63 7.68 -15.18 -0.88
CA GLN A 63 6.62 -15.90 -0.17
C GLN A 63 6.91 -16.03 1.31
N HIS A 64 5.90 -15.91 2.17
CA HIS A 64 6.03 -16.10 3.62
C HIS A 64 7.06 -15.12 4.21
N VAL A 65 6.74 -13.83 4.13
CA VAL A 65 7.58 -12.74 4.67
C VAL A 65 6.87 -12.08 5.83
N MET A 66 7.53 -12.03 6.99
CA MET A 66 7.03 -11.39 8.20
C MET A 66 7.87 -10.16 8.53
N VAL A 67 7.22 -9.02 8.74
CA VAL A 67 7.81 -7.78 9.23
C VAL A 67 7.16 -7.43 10.57
N THR A 68 7.93 -7.44 11.64
CA THR A 68 7.40 -7.26 13.00
C THR A 68 8.18 -6.24 13.83
N ASP A 69 7.50 -5.59 14.79
CA ASP A 69 8.10 -4.79 15.86
C ASP A 69 9.12 -3.75 15.39
N SER A 70 8.81 -3.02 14.32
CA SER A 70 9.78 -2.15 13.63
C SER A 70 9.36 -0.68 13.62
N VAL A 71 10.35 0.22 13.54
CA VAL A 71 10.16 1.67 13.44
C VAL A 71 10.85 2.16 12.17
N ILE A 72 10.09 2.71 11.24
CA ILE A 72 10.56 3.00 9.88
C ILE A 72 10.12 4.42 9.49
N GLY A 73 11.11 5.31 9.34
CA GLY A 73 10.92 6.64 8.77
C GLY A 73 11.73 6.78 7.47
N THR A 74 11.06 7.18 6.40
CA THR A 74 11.60 7.20 5.04
C THR A 74 11.10 8.42 4.27
N GLY A 75 11.63 8.67 3.08
CA GLY A 75 11.04 9.62 2.12
C GLY A 75 10.14 8.97 1.06
N ASP A 76 9.98 7.64 1.12
CA ASP A 76 9.12 6.84 0.25
C ASP A 76 8.39 5.76 1.07
N ASP A 77 7.97 4.64 0.49
CA ASP A 77 7.21 3.58 1.18
C ASP A 77 7.90 3.06 2.45
N CYS A 78 7.14 2.92 3.53
CA CYS A 78 7.59 2.29 4.78
C CYS A 78 7.81 0.79 4.56
N VAL A 79 6.77 0.12 4.06
CA VAL A 79 6.81 -1.25 3.58
C VAL A 79 6.06 -1.31 2.27
N SER A 80 6.70 -1.80 1.22
CA SER A 80 6.09 -1.92 -0.11
C SER A 80 6.10 -3.38 -0.56
N MET A 81 4.96 -3.87 -1.05
CA MET A 81 4.81 -5.22 -1.60
C MET A 81 4.50 -5.12 -3.09
N SER A 82 5.42 -5.56 -3.93
CA SER A 82 5.27 -5.50 -5.38
C SER A 82 4.98 -6.89 -6.00
N ASP A 83 5.14 -7.01 -7.32
CA ASP A 83 4.77 -8.23 -8.06
C ASP A 83 5.38 -9.51 -7.47
N GLY A 84 4.54 -10.52 -7.29
CA GLY A 84 4.87 -11.85 -6.79
C GLY A 84 5.01 -11.93 -5.27
N ALA A 85 4.58 -10.91 -4.52
CA ALA A 85 4.51 -10.97 -3.06
C ALA A 85 3.27 -11.77 -2.62
N VAL A 86 3.49 -12.88 -1.89
CA VAL A 86 2.42 -13.77 -1.42
C VAL A 86 2.65 -14.11 0.05
N ASP A 87 1.59 -14.17 0.86
CA ASP A 87 1.68 -14.51 2.29
C ASP A 87 2.67 -13.58 3.01
N VAL A 88 2.31 -12.29 3.06
CA VAL A 88 3.12 -11.25 3.70
C VAL A 88 2.38 -10.70 4.91
N SER A 89 3.02 -10.71 6.07
CA SER A 89 2.48 -10.11 7.28
C SER A 89 3.32 -8.92 7.74
N VAL A 90 2.64 -7.80 8.03
CA VAL A 90 3.24 -6.61 8.63
C VAL A 90 2.51 -6.35 9.94
N ASN A 91 3.19 -6.48 11.07
CA ASN A 91 2.57 -6.41 12.40
C ASN A 91 3.37 -5.51 13.35
N ASN A 92 2.67 -4.65 14.10
CA ASN A 92 3.29 -3.79 15.09
C ASN A 92 4.44 -2.92 14.50
N VAL A 93 4.16 -2.22 13.41
CA VAL A 93 5.11 -1.34 12.74
C VAL A 93 4.68 0.12 12.90
N ALA A 94 5.62 0.97 13.33
CA ALA A 94 5.47 2.42 13.31
C ALA A 94 6.11 2.98 12.04
N CYS A 95 5.29 3.51 11.13
CA CYS A 95 5.70 4.10 9.87
C CYS A 95 5.58 5.61 9.96
N GLY A 96 6.62 6.36 9.58
CA GLY A 96 6.51 7.82 9.51
C GLY A 96 7.82 8.56 9.78
N PRO A 97 8.14 9.60 8.99
CA PRO A 97 7.44 10.04 7.76
C PRO A 97 7.60 9.02 6.60
N GLY A 98 6.94 9.25 5.46
CA GLY A 98 7.13 8.45 4.23
C GLY A 98 5.87 8.33 3.39
N HIS A 99 5.75 7.28 2.59
CA HIS A 99 4.55 7.01 1.80
C HIS A 99 3.56 6.09 2.50
N GLY A 100 3.97 5.32 3.52
CA GLY A 100 3.09 4.41 4.26
C GLY A 100 3.29 2.96 3.85
N ILE A 101 2.28 2.13 4.03
CA ILE A 101 2.33 0.71 3.65
C ILE A 101 1.62 0.54 2.31
N SER A 102 2.37 0.16 1.28
CA SER A 102 1.90 0.15 -0.11
C SER A 102 1.90 -1.26 -0.69
N ILE A 103 0.82 -1.63 -1.38
CA ILE A 103 0.82 -2.77 -2.30
C ILE A 103 0.93 -2.18 -3.70
N GLY A 104 1.99 -2.50 -4.42
CA GLY A 104 2.30 -1.99 -5.73
C GLY A 104 3.54 -1.07 -5.77
N SER A 105 3.75 -0.33 -6.86
CA SER A 105 2.98 -0.47 -8.11
C SER A 105 3.16 -1.87 -8.71
N LEU A 106 2.09 -2.49 -9.21
CA LEU A 106 2.16 -3.72 -10.01
C LEU A 106 1.59 -3.39 -11.40
N GLY A 107 1.44 -4.37 -12.29
CA GLY A 107 0.78 -4.16 -13.58
C GLY A 107 1.56 -3.29 -14.58
N ILE A 108 2.82 -2.98 -14.27
CA ILE A 108 3.63 -2.06 -15.07
C ILE A 108 3.67 -2.52 -16.54
N ALA A 109 3.44 -1.58 -17.45
CA ALA A 109 3.37 -1.84 -18.89
C ALA A 109 2.32 -2.89 -19.35
N GLY A 110 1.34 -3.25 -18.51
CA GLY A 110 0.31 -4.24 -18.80
C GLY A 110 0.72 -5.67 -18.47
N THR A 111 1.79 -5.88 -17.70
CA THR A 111 2.19 -7.21 -17.24
C THR A 111 1.20 -7.76 -16.23
N VAL A 112 0.94 -9.07 -16.27
CA VAL A 112 0.26 -9.73 -15.17
C VAL A 112 1.17 -9.67 -13.95
N ALA A 113 0.68 -9.05 -12.88
CA ALA A 113 1.36 -9.02 -11.61
C ALA A 113 0.46 -9.59 -10.52
N THR A 114 1.02 -10.11 -9.44
CA THR A 114 0.24 -10.74 -8.37
C THR A 114 0.68 -10.28 -6.99
N ALA A 115 -0.26 -9.92 -6.13
CA ALA A 115 -0.05 -9.69 -4.71
C ALA A 115 -1.24 -10.27 -3.94
N SER A 116 -1.01 -11.25 -3.08
CA SER A 116 -2.12 -11.90 -2.37
C SER A 116 -1.78 -12.35 -0.96
N ASP A 117 -2.83 -12.50 -0.16
CA ASP A 117 -2.72 -13.02 1.21
C ASP A 117 -1.84 -12.12 2.07
N ILE A 118 -2.18 -10.83 2.07
CA ILE A 118 -1.44 -9.78 2.77
C ILE A 118 -2.20 -9.39 4.03
N TYR A 119 -1.52 -9.43 5.17
CA TYR A 119 -2.11 -9.11 6.47
C TYR A 119 -1.30 -8.02 7.20
N VAL A 120 -1.83 -6.80 7.19
CA VAL A 120 -1.25 -5.64 7.88
C VAL A 120 -2.06 -5.38 9.15
N SER A 121 -1.40 -5.39 10.33
CA SER A 121 -2.11 -5.24 11.60
C SER A 121 -1.34 -4.45 12.66
N ASN A 122 -2.08 -3.75 13.53
CA ASN A 122 -1.51 -3.01 14.67
C ASN A 122 -0.42 -2.01 14.25
N CYS A 123 -0.59 -1.33 13.11
CA CYS A 123 0.40 -0.38 12.59
C CYS A 123 -0.03 1.07 12.88
N ASN A 124 0.94 1.94 13.11
CA ASN A 124 0.73 3.38 13.24
C ASN A 124 1.42 4.09 12.08
N LEU A 125 0.65 4.76 11.23
CA LEU A 125 1.16 5.56 10.12
C LEU A 125 1.08 7.03 10.53
N SER A 126 2.22 7.70 10.62
CA SER A 126 2.32 9.09 11.01
C SER A 126 2.99 9.90 9.92
N GLN A 127 2.35 10.98 9.46
CA GLN A 127 2.90 11.90 8.45
C GLN A 127 3.31 11.17 7.15
N THR A 128 2.51 10.20 6.71
CA THR A 128 2.72 9.46 5.45
C THR A 128 1.86 10.00 4.30
N THR A 129 2.18 9.67 3.04
CA THR A 129 1.44 10.19 1.87
C THR A 129 0.33 9.30 1.31
N ASN A 130 0.49 7.96 1.14
CA ASN A 130 -0.41 7.11 0.32
C ASN A 130 -0.58 5.62 0.78
N GLY A 131 -1.34 4.84 0.01
CA GLY A 131 -1.37 3.36 -0.02
C GLY A 131 -1.65 2.87 -1.47
N GLY A 132 -0.87 1.91 -1.98
CA GLY A 132 -0.66 1.66 -3.43
C GLY A 132 -1.74 0.96 -4.31
N GLY A 133 -1.33 0.52 -5.52
CA GLY A 133 -2.17 0.07 -6.66
C GLY A 133 -1.69 -1.13 -7.53
N SER A 134 -2.20 -1.13 -8.78
CA SER A 134 -2.45 -2.15 -9.84
C SER A 134 -1.73 -3.53 -9.85
N GLY A 135 -2.32 -4.76 -10.02
CA GLY A 135 -1.90 -6.15 -10.40
C GLY A 135 -3.12 -7.15 -10.42
N PHE A 136 -2.99 -8.35 -9.87
CA PHE A 136 -4.08 -9.03 -9.16
C PHE A 136 -3.78 -8.81 -7.68
N ALA A 137 -4.56 -7.97 -7.02
CA ALA A 137 -4.42 -7.68 -5.60
C ALA A 137 -5.62 -8.27 -4.87
N ARG A 138 -5.43 -9.38 -4.15
CA ARG A 138 -6.55 -10.12 -3.55
C ARG A 138 -6.29 -10.60 -2.14
N ASN A 139 -7.36 -10.72 -1.35
CA ASN A 139 -7.30 -11.18 0.04
C ASN A 139 -6.29 -10.38 0.86
N ILE A 140 -6.58 -9.08 1.01
CA ILE A 140 -5.73 -8.12 1.72
C ILE A 140 -6.51 -7.61 2.92
N SER A 141 -5.89 -7.56 4.09
CA SER A 141 -6.54 -7.02 5.29
C SER A 141 -5.65 -6.02 6.01
N PHE A 142 -6.20 -4.85 6.27
CA PHE A 142 -5.65 -3.83 7.16
C PHE A 142 -6.50 -3.81 8.43
N VAL A 143 -5.91 -4.15 9.57
CA VAL A 143 -6.62 -4.36 10.84
C VAL A 143 -6.00 -3.56 11.97
N ASN A 144 -6.79 -2.81 12.71
CA ASN A 144 -6.31 -2.00 13.84
C ASN A 144 -5.17 -1.06 13.43
N ILE A 145 -5.50 -0.10 12.55
CA ILE A 145 -4.54 0.85 12.00
C ILE A 145 -4.82 2.23 12.59
N ASN A 146 -3.80 2.84 13.18
CA ASN A 146 -3.86 4.22 13.65
C ASN A 146 -3.21 5.15 12.63
N MET A 147 -3.93 6.20 12.24
CA MET A 147 -3.49 7.21 11.28
C MET A 147 -3.25 8.54 12.03
N ASN A 148 -2.05 9.10 11.93
CA ASN A 148 -1.73 10.38 12.54
C ASN A 148 -1.19 11.36 11.49
N GLU A 149 -1.99 12.36 11.14
CA GLU A 149 -1.65 13.39 10.17
C GLU A 149 -1.23 12.80 8.80
N VAL A 150 -1.86 11.69 8.41
CA VAL A 150 -1.60 11.04 7.12
C VAL A 150 -2.28 11.85 6.02
N ARG A 151 -1.62 12.08 4.88
CA ARG A 151 -2.21 12.91 3.82
C ARG A 151 -3.46 12.30 3.22
N ASN A 152 -3.39 11.03 2.82
CA ASN A 152 -4.51 10.28 2.28
C ASN A 152 -4.54 8.88 2.94
N PRO A 153 -5.24 8.72 4.07
CA PRO A 153 -5.23 7.50 4.88
C PRO A 153 -5.53 6.20 4.14
N ILE A 154 -6.55 6.17 3.26
CA ILE A 154 -6.92 4.98 2.51
C ILE A 154 -7.01 5.33 1.03
N ILE A 155 -6.18 4.68 0.21
CA ILE A 155 -6.20 4.81 -1.25
C ILE A 155 -6.22 3.42 -1.89
N ILE A 156 -7.08 3.27 -2.90
CA ILE A 156 -6.94 2.31 -3.99
C ILE A 156 -6.96 3.13 -5.26
N ASP A 157 -5.87 3.13 -6.03
CA ASP A 157 -5.79 3.88 -7.27
C ASP A 157 -5.36 2.98 -8.44
N GLN A 158 -6.35 2.57 -9.24
CA GLN A 158 -6.10 1.81 -10.46
C GLN A 158 -5.70 2.69 -11.66
N TYR A 159 -5.71 4.02 -11.49
CA TYR A 159 -5.27 5.00 -12.49
C TYR A 159 -3.86 5.53 -12.20
N TYR A 160 -3.17 4.94 -11.21
CA TYR A 160 -1.84 5.35 -10.80
C TYR A 160 -0.85 5.34 -11.98
N CYS A 161 -0.35 6.52 -12.33
CA CYS A 161 0.58 6.71 -13.44
C CYS A 161 1.64 7.76 -13.06
N PRO A 162 2.77 7.34 -12.45
CA PRO A 162 3.82 8.26 -11.98
C PRO A 162 4.75 8.73 -13.11
N HIS A 163 4.65 8.14 -14.31
CA HIS A 163 5.49 8.49 -15.46
C HIS A 163 4.64 9.10 -16.58
N SER A 164 5.18 10.11 -17.27
CA SER A 164 4.49 10.76 -18.40
C SER A 164 4.12 9.82 -19.56
N SER A 165 4.66 8.61 -19.59
CA SER A 165 4.46 7.60 -20.63
C SER A 165 3.25 6.68 -20.45
N CYS A 166 2.54 6.71 -19.31
CA CYS A 166 1.35 5.85 -19.13
C CYS A 166 0.02 6.50 -19.59
N ALA A 167 0.06 7.71 -20.15
CA ALA A 167 -1.10 8.34 -20.79
C ALA A 167 -1.58 7.64 -22.09
N SER A 168 -0.86 6.63 -22.59
CA SER A 168 -1.07 6.05 -23.93
C SER A 168 -1.13 4.51 -23.96
N LYS A 169 -1.85 3.87 -23.03
CA LYS A 169 -2.20 2.45 -23.16
C LYS A 169 -3.70 2.17 -22.96
N LEU A 170 -4.54 2.93 -23.66
CA LEU A 170 -5.71 2.32 -24.31
C LEU A 170 -5.14 1.37 -25.37
N ILE A 171 -5.03 0.07 -25.09
CA ILE A 171 -4.82 -0.91 -26.17
C ILE A 171 -6.17 -1.06 -26.86
N ILE A 172 -6.34 -0.31 -27.95
CA ILE A 172 -7.48 -0.47 -28.85
C ILE A 172 -7.26 -1.77 -29.64
N HIS A 173 -7.84 -2.88 -29.17
CA HIS A 173 -8.12 -4.02 -30.03
C HIS A 173 -9.57 -3.89 -30.49
N ASP A 174 -9.75 -3.23 -31.64
CA ASP A 174 -11.03 -2.91 -32.28
C ASP A 174 -11.98 -1.97 -31.50
N ALA A 175 -12.75 -1.19 -32.28
CA ALA A 175 -13.64 -0.11 -31.83
C ALA A 175 -14.82 -0.55 -30.93
N ASP A 176 -14.84 -1.81 -30.49
CA ASP A 176 -15.91 -2.43 -29.71
C ASP A 176 -15.42 -3.08 -28.40
N SER A 177 -14.11 -3.00 -28.09
CA SER A 177 -13.56 -3.51 -26.83
C SER A 177 -12.62 -2.51 -26.15
N LEU A 178 -13.18 -1.72 -25.24
CA LEU A 178 -12.40 -0.98 -24.23
C LEU A 178 -11.82 -2.01 -23.24
N GLN A 179 -10.74 -2.71 -23.60
CA GLN A 179 -9.98 -3.49 -22.64
C GLN A 179 -8.98 -2.57 -21.93
N THR A 180 -9.31 -2.16 -20.71
CA THR A 180 -8.26 -1.61 -19.83
C THR A 180 -7.41 -2.76 -19.33
N THR A 181 -6.09 -2.57 -19.28
CA THR A 181 -5.15 -3.48 -18.59
C THR A 181 -5.18 -3.25 -17.08
N ALA A 182 -6.28 -2.67 -16.59
CA ALA A 182 -6.47 -2.39 -15.19
C ALA A 182 -6.54 -3.68 -14.41
N VAL A 183 -6.36 -3.49 -13.13
CA VAL A 183 -5.94 -4.54 -12.25
C VAL A 183 -7.13 -5.09 -11.51
N GLN A 184 -7.21 -6.40 -11.37
CA GLN A 184 -8.26 -6.93 -10.53
C GLN A 184 -7.87 -6.74 -9.05
N VAL A 185 -8.62 -5.87 -8.36
CA VAL A 185 -8.58 -5.77 -6.90
C VAL A 185 -9.80 -6.48 -6.36
N SER A 186 -9.61 -7.45 -5.45
CA SER A 186 -10.72 -8.12 -4.78
C SER A 186 -10.45 -8.39 -3.30
N ASP A 187 -11.50 -8.49 -2.50
CA ASP A 187 -11.44 -8.99 -1.12
C ASP A 187 -10.45 -8.21 -0.23
N VAL A 188 -10.51 -6.88 -0.31
CA VAL A 188 -9.72 -5.97 0.53
C VAL A 188 -10.55 -5.53 1.73
N LYS A 189 -10.01 -5.68 2.94
CA LYS A 189 -10.69 -5.37 4.20
C LYS A 189 -9.95 -4.27 4.94
N TYR A 190 -10.69 -3.24 5.36
CA TYR A 190 -10.23 -2.21 6.28
C TYR A 190 -11.05 -2.30 7.56
N LEU A 191 -10.44 -2.80 8.63
CA LEU A 191 -11.10 -3.12 9.89
C LEU A 191 -10.46 -2.32 11.03
N TYR A 192 -11.26 -1.54 11.77
CA TYR A 192 -10.77 -0.74 12.91
C TYR A 192 -9.66 0.23 12.51
N VAL A 193 -9.87 1.00 11.44
CA VAL A 193 -8.94 2.05 10.99
C VAL A 193 -9.39 3.38 11.58
N THR A 194 -8.54 4.06 12.34
CA THR A 194 -8.91 5.31 13.01
C THR A 194 -7.83 6.37 12.88
N GLY A 195 -8.19 7.65 12.87
CA GLY A 195 -7.20 8.73 12.96
C GLY A 195 -7.47 9.97 12.11
N THR A 196 -6.40 10.69 11.79
CA THR A 196 -6.46 12.01 11.13
C THR A 196 -5.93 12.00 9.70
N SER A 197 -6.59 12.78 8.84
CA SER A 197 -6.16 13.12 7.48
C SER A 197 -5.72 14.58 7.40
N THR A 198 -4.60 14.88 6.74
CA THR A 198 -4.21 16.29 6.45
C THR A 198 -4.78 16.81 5.13
N SER A 199 -5.31 15.94 4.27
CA SER A 199 -6.07 16.34 3.08
C SER A 199 -7.59 16.21 3.29
N SER A 200 -8.36 16.87 2.44
CA SER A 200 -9.83 16.77 2.45
C SER A 200 -10.34 15.40 2.04
N VAL A 201 -9.60 14.62 1.24
CA VAL A 201 -10.01 13.29 0.77
C VAL A 201 -9.30 12.21 1.61
N ALA A 202 -9.99 11.71 2.63
CA ALA A 202 -9.42 10.72 3.53
C ALA A 202 -9.49 9.28 3.00
N ILE A 203 -10.47 9.01 2.15
CA ILE A 203 -10.69 7.71 1.50
C ILE A 203 -10.82 7.95 0.01
N ALA A 204 -10.00 7.31 -0.82
CA ALA A 204 -10.12 7.35 -2.27
C ALA A 204 -10.11 5.93 -2.85
N LEU A 205 -11.23 5.51 -3.43
CA LEU A 205 -11.35 4.23 -4.12
C LEU A 205 -11.58 4.50 -5.61
N ASN A 206 -10.49 4.63 -6.36
CA ASN A 206 -10.52 4.95 -7.78
C ASN A 206 -10.28 3.68 -8.60
N CYS A 207 -11.36 2.94 -8.88
CA CYS A 207 -11.30 1.69 -9.63
C CYS A 207 -11.75 1.88 -11.08
N SER A 208 -11.30 0.99 -11.96
CA SER A 208 -11.58 0.97 -13.38
C SER A 208 -13.03 0.56 -13.65
N GLN A 209 -13.69 1.28 -14.55
CA GLN A 209 -15.03 0.94 -15.06
C GLN A 209 -15.10 -0.45 -15.71
N THR A 210 -14.00 -0.91 -16.31
CA THR A 210 -13.96 -2.20 -17.04
C THR A 210 -13.37 -3.32 -16.19
N VAL A 211 -12.64 -2.99 -15.11
CA VAL A 211 -12.15 -3.94 -14.09
C VAL A 211 -12.44 -3.40 -12.68
N PRO A 212 -13.73 -3.37 -12.26
CA PRO A 212 -14.12 -2.81 -10.97
C PRO A 212 -13.45 -3.52 -9.79
N CYS A 213 -13.21 -2.78 -8.70
CA CYS A 213 -12.82 -3.40 -7.44
C CYS A 213 -14.01 -4.13 -6.83
N THR A 214 -13.81 -5.32 -6.28
CA THR A 214 -14.91 -6.13 -5.69
C THR A 214 -14.56 -6.63 -4.30
N GLY A 215 -15.56 -7.01 -3.49
CA GLY A 215 -15.31 -7.55 -2.14
C GLY A 215 -14.63 -6.58 -1.18
N ILE A 216 -14.73 -5.26 -1.41
CA ILE A 216 -14.15 -4.26 -0.50
C ILE A 216 -15.00 -4.21 0.78
N THR A 217 -14.41 -4.45 1.93
CA THR A 217 -15.13 -4.39 3.22
C THR A 217 -14.55 -3.28 4.07
N MET A 218 -15.41 -2.39 4.55
CA MET A 218 -15.04 -1.39 5.56
C MET A 218 -15.85 -1.62 6.82
N ASP A 219 -15.16 -1.77 7.94
CA ASP A 219 -15.75 -2.05 9.23
C ASP A 219 -15.08 -1.21 10.33
N ASN A 220 -15.86 -0.39 11.01
CA ASN A 220 -15.38 0.52 12.05
C ASN A 220 -14.20 1.41 11.60
N VAL A 221 -14.38 2.13 10.48
CA VAL A 221 -13.39 3.07 9.92
C VAL A 221 -13.77 4.49 10.33
N ASN A 222 -12.95 5.19 11.10
CA ASN A 222 -13.25 6.53 11.60
C ASN A 222 -12.08 7.49 11.34
N LEU A 223 -12.20 8.32 10.31
CA LEU A 223 -11.21 9.30 9.89
C LEU A 223 -11.77 10.71 10.03
N TRP A 224 -10.95 11.64 10.53
CA TRP A 224 -11.30 13.05 10.70
C TRP A 224 -10.19 13.96 10.17
N SER A 225 -10.47 15.26 10.01
CA SER A 225 -9.42 16.19 9.58
C SER A 225 -8.43 16.43 10.71
N ALA A 226 -7.14 16.49 10.38
CA ALA A 226 -6.09 17.03 11.26
C ALA A 226 -6.22 18.55 11.42
N ASN A 227 -6.83 19.22 10.44
CA ASN A 227 -6.99 20.67 10.42
C ASN A 227 -8.27 21.08 11.14
N GLN A 228 -8.15 21.99 12.10
CA GLN A 228 -9.26 22.41 12.94
C GLN A 228 -10.41 23.04 12.13
N GLY A 229 -11.62 22.50 12.31
CA GLY A 229 -12.84 23.00 11.66
C GLY A 229 -13.10 22.45 10.26
N GLU A 230 -12.17 21.66 9.71
CA GLU A 230 -12.35 21.01 8.42
C GLU A 230 -13.01 19.63 8.56
N GLN A 231 -13.64 19.16 7.48
CA GLN A 231 -14.20 17.83 7.37
C GLN A 231 -13.47 17.06 6.27
N VAL A 232 -13.46 15.74 6.40
CA VAL A 232 -12.93 14.85 5.38
C VAL A 232 -14.07 14.21 4.60
N GLN A 233 -13.81 13.85 3.35
CA GLN A 233 -14.74 13.17 2.45
C GLN A 233 -14.12 11.89 1.90
N SER A 234 -14.96 11.07 1.28
CA SER A 234 -14.52 9.95 0.46
C SER A 234 -14.71 10.26 -1.03
N ASN A 235 -13.84 9.70 -1.86
CA ASN A 235 -14.09 9.52 -3.29
C ASN A 235 -14.26 8.02 -3.55
N CYS A 236 -15.23 7.65 -4.38
CA CYS A 236 -15.37 6.28 -4.81
C CYS A 236 -15.93 6.15 -6.22
N ILE A 237 -15.20 5.39 -7.03
CA ILE A 237 -15.46 5.13 -8.44
C ILE A 237 -15.30 3.62 -8.65
N ASP A 238 -16.36 2.97 -9.14
CA ASP A 238 -16.38 1.55 -9.55
C ASP A 238 -15.79 0.55 -8.53
N ALA A 239 -15.98 0.81 -7.24
CA ALA A 239 -15.71 -0.15 -6.18
C ALA A 239 -17.03 -0.74 -5.64
N LYS A 240 -17.05 -2.05 -5.44
CA LYS A 240 -18.19 -2.81 -4.91
C LYS A 240 -17.80 -3.52 -3.64
N GLY A 241 -18.69 -3.54 -2.67
CA GLY A 241 -18.34 -4.03 -1.35
C GLY A 241 -19.44 -3.83 -0.32
N SER A 242 -19.04 -3.82 0.95
CA SER A 242 -19.96 -3.66 2.06
C SER A 242 -19.37 -2.77 3.15
N VAL A 243 -20.27 -2.00 3.77
CA VAL A 243 -20.03 -1.30 5.03
C VAL A 243 -20.79 -2.06 6.13
N LYS A 244 -20.14 -2.34 7.25
CA LYS A 244 -20.74 -3.05 8.39
C LYS A 244 -21.09 -2.10 9.52
N ASP A 245 -20.13 -1.81 10.41
CA ASP A 245 -20.32 -0.83 11.47
C ASP A 245 -20.05 0.61 10.97
N LYS A 246 -19.85 1.55 11.90
CA LYS A 246 -19.65 2.97 11.60
C LYS A 246 -18.45 3.18 10.67
N VAL A 247 -18.70 3.80 9.51
CA VAL A 247 -17.68 4.27 8.58
C VAL A 247 -17.84 5.78 8.38
N SER A 248 -16.78 6.52 8.68
CA SER A 248 -16.68 7.99 8.55
C SER A 248 -15.31 8.34 7.95
N PRO A 249 -15.24 9.10 6.84
CA PRO A 249 -16.37 9.60 6.05
C PRO A 249 -17.15 8.48 5.36
N ALA A 250 -18.45 8.71 5.08
CA ALA A 250 -19.28 7.73 4.39
C ALA A 250 -18.74 7.43 2.99
N VAL A 251 -18.84 6.17 2.53
CA VAL A 251 -18.33 5.68 1.25
C VAL A 251 -19.49 5.13 0.40
N PRO A 252 -20.19 5.96 -0.39
CA PRO A 252 -21.51 5.62 -0.96
C PRO A 252 -21.52 4.46 -1.96
N CYS A 253 -20.39 4.15 -2.60
CA CYS A 253 -20.31 3.04 -3.55
C CYS A 253 -20.30 1.65 -2.88
N LEU A 254 -19.94 1.58 -1.58
CA LEU A 254 -19.85 0.33 -0.83
C LEU A 254 -21.13 0.00 -0.07
N THR A 255 -22.17 0.81 -0.23
CA THR A 255 -23.47 0.66 0.45
C THR A 255 -24.56 0.14 -0.47
N GLN A 256 -24.19 -0.54 -1.57
CA GLN A 256 -25.11 -1.12 -2.56
C GLN A 256 -25.21 -2.64 -2.43
#